data_AF-A0A449B4Y7-F1
#
_entry.id   AF-A0A449B4Y7-F1
#
_cell.length_a   1.000
_cell.length_b   1.000
_cell.length_c   1.000
_cell.angle_alpha   90.00
_cell.angle_beta   90.00
_cell.angle_gamma   90.00
#
_symmetry.space_group_name_H-M   'P 1'
#
loop_
_entity.id
_entity.type
_entity.pdbx_description
1 polymer ?
#
loop_
_entity_poly.entity_id
_entity_poly.type
_entity_poly.pdbx_seq_one_letter_code
_entity_poly.pdbx_strand_id
1 'polypeptide(L)'
;MSKYYIEKGKYGKIQYREIVPGTDEMLNAYPEKESIVEIRNLDITYGNASNSFKAIKDLNLNIYDGEVLGLVGESGSGKSTTGRAIIGLTPHSFGYIKILDRIIPKNLEKGFKWGKKYKELINFMVNKVQMIFQDPTNSLNPFKNVEEVVGEGLTNTNNSKFIYLTSFDESYFVEANETINKLDSTNSLYSQPTKNFRELIKNIDSSYELVFKNFISIIEKRAETNKEIYNPILEKLLQAKIERDNISKYSEKQCKKLLIIDMLKQVGLDDSILGRFPLEFSGGQQQRLGICRSVVLQPKLLIADEPISALDVSIQAQVINIFNELKEKYHLTILFIAHDLRMVEYISDRIAVINKGVLLEVGPTEEIINNPYHPYTKSLLEAVPSIENEKGSLLGSEYNPTMHNYDENNQPKWQNVGKKHFVLASDKEIENYKKIKSLS
;
A
#
# COMPACT_ATOMS: atom_id res chain seq x y z
N MET A 1 -32.54 5.79 13.29
CA MET A 1 -32.39 7.10 12.61
C MET A 1 -31.25 6.98 11.63
N SER A 2 -31.45 7.40 10.38
CA SER A 2 -30.39 7.44 9.37
C SER A 2 -29.29 8.41 9.77
N LYS A 3 -28.03 7.99 9.62
CA LYS A 3 -26.86 8.86 9.83
C LYS A 3 -26.52 9.55 8.51
N TYR A 4 -26.10 10.81 8.57
CA TYR A 4 -25.71 11.57 7.38
C TYR A 4 -24.29 12.12 7.53
N TYR A 5 -23.50 11.99 6.47
CA TYR A 5 -22.28 12.76 6.27
C TYR A 5 -22.62 14.11 5.62
N ILE A 6 -22.06 15.19 6.15
CA ILE A 6 -22.38 16.56 5.74
C ILE A 6 -21.10 17.30 5.40
N GLU A 7 -21.08 17.97 4.25
CA GLU A 7 -19.98 18.85 3.88
C GLU A 7 -20.44 20.10 3.12
N LYS A 8 -19.57 21.11 3.11
CA LYS A 8 -19.78 22.31 2.32
C LYS A 8 -19.31 22.07 0.89
N GLY A 9 -20.24 22.10 -0.05
CA GLY A 9 -20.00 22.08 -1.48
C GLY A 9 -19.60 23.46 -2.03
N LYS A 10 -19.59 23.57 -3.36
CA LYS A 10 -19.30 24.84 -4.04
C LYS A 10 -20.29 25.94 -3.63
N TYR A 11 -19.80 27.16 -3.53
CA TYR A 11 -20.58 28.35 -3.17
C TYR A 11 -21.28 28.25 -1.80
N GLY A 12 -20.76 27.44 -0.89
CA GLY A 12 -21.28 27.30 0.47
C GLY A 12 -22.56 26.46 0.58
N LYS A 13 -23.02 25.82 -0.51
CA LYS A 13 -24.16 24.89 -0.47
C LYS A 13 -23.82 23.69 0.41
N ILE A 14 -24.65 23.41 1.40
CA ILE A 14 -24.51 22.22 2.24
C ILE A 14 -24.98 21.01 1.43
N GLN A 15 -24.16 19.98 1.39
CA GLN A 15 -24.48 18.70 0.78
C GLN A 15 -24.53 17.64 1.88
N TYR A 16 -25.53 16.77 1.83
CA TYR A 16 -25.73 15.68 2.76
C TYR A 16 -25.73 14.35 2.00
N ARG A 17 -25.22 13.30 2.64
CA ARG A 17 -25.26 11.93 2.15
C ARG A 17 -25.65 11.01 3.28
N GLU A 18 -26.66 10.18 3.05
CA GLU A 18 -26.97 9.09 3.98
C GLU A 18 -25.81 8.08 4.01
N ILE A 19 -25.38 7.71 5.21
CA ILE A 19 -24.36 6.69 5.41
C ILE A 19 -25.04 5.33 5.30
N VAL A 20 -24.60 4.52 4.35
CA VAL A 20 -25.10 3.16 4.16
C VAL A 20 -24.97 2.38 5.49
N PRO A 21 -26.05 1.74 5.99
CA PRO A 21 -25.98 0.98 7.23
C PRO A 21 -24.88 -0.09 7.20
N GLY A 22 -24.21 -0.31 8.33
CA GLY A 22 -23.06 -1.23 8.45
C GLY A 22 -21.71 -0.66 8.00
N THR A 23 -21.67 0.54 7.39
CA THR A 23 -20.39 1.18 6.98
C THR A 23 -19.42 1.33 8.15
N ASP A 24 -19.91 1.78 9.32
CA ASP A 24 -19.07 1.93 10.51
C ASP A 24 -18.50 0.59 11.00
N GLU A 25 -19.27 -0.49 10.93
CA GLU A 25 -18.80 -1.83 11.32
C GLU A 25 -17.72 -2.34 10.36
N MET A 26 -17.95 -2.18 9.05
CA MET A 26 -17.00 -2.57 8.00
C MET A 26 -15.67 -1.81 8.10
N LEU A 27 -15.74 -0.50 8.35
CA LEU A 27 -14.54 0.33 8.50
C LEU A 27 -13.79 0.05 9.81
N ASN A 28 -14.48 -0.37 10.87
CA ASN A 28 -13.87 -0.65 12.18
C ASN A 28 -13.69 -2.15 12.44
N ALA A 29 -13.61 -2.98 11.39
CA ALA A 29 -13.43 -4.42 11.52
C ALA A 29 -12.08 -4.84 12.14
N TYR A 30 -11.11 -3.94 12.16
CA TYR A 30 -9.76 -4.16 12.71
C TYR A 30 -9.39 -3.01 13.67
N PRO A 31 -10.07 -2.90 14.84
CA PRO A 31 -9.80 -1.82 15.80
C PRO A 31 -8.38 -1.86 16.37
N GLU A 32 -7.71 -3.01 16.29
CA GLU A 32 -6.31 -3.20 16.68
C GLU A 32 -5.30 -2.62 15.68
N LYS A 33 -5.73 -2.34 14.45
CA LYS A 33 -4.85 -1.88 13.37
C LYS A 33 -4.92 -0.36 13.20
N GLU A 34 -3.78 0.26 12.97
CA GLU A 34 -3.67 1.68 12.67
C GLU A 34 -3.98 1.94 11.20
N SER A 35 -4.87 2.89 10.89
CA SER A 35 -5.23 3.24 9.51
C SER A 35 -4.28 4.30 8.95
N ILE A 36 -3.57 3.95 7.86
CA ILE A 36 -2.70 4.89 7.13
C ILE A 36 -3.50 5.67 6.09
N VAL A 37 -4.52 5.05 5.48
CA VAL A 37 -5.42 5.74 4.54
C VAL A 37 -6.85 5.55 5.01
N GLU A 38 -7.59 6.65 5.14
CA GLU A 38 -9.02 6.66 5.40
C GLU A 38 -9.74 7.37 4.25
N ILE A 39 -10.63 6.65 3.57
CA ILE A 39 -11.51 7.19 2.53
C ILE A 39 -12.92 7.21 3.09
N ARG A 40 -13.59 8.37 3.05
CA ARG A 40 -14.99 8.50 3.46
C ARG A 40 -15.83 9.18 2.39
N ASN A 41 -16.92 8.52 2.04
CA ASN A 41 -17.95 8.99 1.12
C ASN A 41 -17.40 9.54 -0.20
N LEU A 42 -16.33 8.93 -0.72
CA LEU A 42 -15.62 9.51 -1.85
C LEU A 42 -16.44 9.38 -3.13
N ASP A 43 -16.65 10.51 -3.81
CA ASP A 43 -17.14 10.53 -5.19
C ASP A 43 -16.11 11.11 -6.13
N ILE A 44 -16.00 10.52 -7.31
CA ILE A 44 -15.18 11.04 -8.40
C ILE A 44 -16.05 11.14 -9.65
N THR A 45 -16.05 12.31 -10.25
CA THR A 45 -16.85 12.62 -11.44
C THR A 45 -15.94 13.24 -12.49
N TYR A 46 -15.90 12.64 -13.68
CA TYR A 46 -15.22 13.16 -14.85
C TYR A 46 -16.21 13.90 -15.76
N GLY A 47 -15.69 14.81 -16.58
CA GLY A 47 -16.50 15.59 -17.52
C GLY A 47 -17.19 16.79 -16.88
N ASN A 48 -17.90 17.56 -17.72
CA ASN A 48 -18.60 18.78 -17.33
C ASN A 48 -20.09 18.66 -17.66
N ALA A 49 -20.93 19.21 -16.78
CA ALA A 49 -22.37 19.40 -16.98
C ALA A 49 -23.11 18.14 -17.48
N SER A 50 -23.68 18.16 -18.68
CA SER A 50 -24.56 17.13 -19.22
C SER A 50 -23.87 15.79 -19.53
N ASN A 51 -22.54 15.79 -19.72
CA ASN A 51 -21.76 14.59 -20.05
C ASN A 51 -20.91 14.12 -18.86
N SER A 52 -21.36 14.37 -17.63
CA SER A 52 -20.62 13.95 -16.44
C SER A 52 -20.70 12.43 -16.24
N PHE A 53 -19.56 11.77 -16.06
CA PHE A 53 -19.47 10.36 -15.72
C PHE A 53 -18.99 10.19 -14.28
N LYS A 54 -19.79 9.49 -13.46
CA LYS A 54 -19.43 9.21 -12.07
C LYS A 54 -18.63 7.92 -11.97
N ALA A 55 -17.31 8.06 -11.92
CA ALA A 55 -16.36 6.96 -11.89
C ALA A 55 -16.27 6.27 -10.53
N ILE A 56 -16.42 7.01 -9.43
CA ILE A 56 -16.48 6.45 -8.07
C ILE A 56 -17.74 6.98 -7.36
N LYS A 57 -18.42 6.08 -6.66
CA LYS A 57 -19.72 6.30 -6.00
C LYS A 57 -19.64 5.82 -4.56
N ASP A 58 -19.58 6.78 -3.65
CA ASP A 58 -19.62 6.55 -2.20
C ASP A 58 -18.60 5.52 -1.69
N LEU A 59 -17.35 5.64 -2.16
CA LEU A 59 -16.29 4.76 -1.71
C LEU A 59 -15.92 5.08 -0.24
N ASN A 60 -15.96 4.05 0.60
CA ASN A 60 -15.57 4.08 2.00
C ASN A 60 -14.58 2.93 2.22
N LEU A 61 -13.35 3.22 2.66
CA LEU A 61 -12.29 2.22 2.75
C LEU A 61 -11.21 2.65 3.76
N ASN A 62 -10.64 1.68 4.47
CA ASN A 62 -9.43 1.84 5.29
C ASN A 62 -8.30 0.95 4.77
N ILE A 63 -7.10 1.52 4.72
CA ILE A 63 -5.84 0.80 4.48
C ILE A 63 -4.98 0.93 5.73
N TYR A 64 -4.63 -0.20 6.32
CA TYR A 64 -3.92 -0.30 7.60
C TYR A 64 -2.40 -0.37 7.43
N ASP A 65 -1.67 0.04 8.47
CA ASP A 65 -0.20 0.07 8.48
C ASP A 65 0.40 -1.32 8.25
N GLY A 66 1.34 -1.39 7.31
CA GLY A 66 2.08 -2.61 6.94
C GLY A 66 1.25 -3.64 6.16
N GLU A 67 0.01 -3.33 5.81
CA GLU A 67 -0.84 -4.27 5.05
C GLU A 67 -0.72 -4.05 3.54
N VAL A 68 -0.98 -5.12 2.80
CA VAL A 68 -1.30 -5.08 1.37
C VAL A 68 -2.81 -5.24 1.21
N LEU A 69 -3.46 -4.18 0.72
CA LEU A 69 -4.85 -4.22 0.32
C LEU A 69 -4.94 -4.39 -1.20
N GLY A 70 -5.47 -5.51 -1.65
CA GLY A 70 -5.81 -5.77 -3.04
C GLY A 70 -7.10 -5.04 -3.43
N LEU A 71 -7.07 -4.16 -4.45
CA LEU A 71 -8.25 -3.55 -5.04
C LEU A 71 -8.51 -4.17 -6.41
N VAL A 72 -9.61 -4.92 -6.53
CA VAL A 72 -9.85 -5.81 -7.67
C VAL A 72 -11.19 -5.55 -8.35
N GLY A 73 -11.21 -5.78 -9.66
CA GLY A 73 -12.37 -5.61 -10.53
C GLY A 73 -11.95 -5.50 -11.99
N GLU A 74 -12.93 -5.50 -12.88
CA GLU A 74 -12.72 -5.40 -14.34
C GLU A 74 -12.12 -4.06 -14.76
N SER A 75 -11.68 -3.98 -16.01
CA SER A 75 -11.25 -2.71 -16.61
C SER A 75 -12.38 -1.67 -16.53
N GLY A 76 -12.03 -0.43 -16.16
CA GLY A 76 -13.02 0.65 -16.00
C GLY A 76 -13.87 0.61 -14.73
N SER A 77 -13.64 -0.32 -13.79
CA SER A 77 -14.41 -0.39 -12.53
C SER A 77 -14.12 0.73 -11.53
N GLY A 78 -13.04 1.50 -11.72
CA GLY A 78 -12.65 2.63 -10.88
C GLY A 78 -11.36 2.45 -10.07
N LYS A 79 -10.64 1.33 -10.23
CA LYS A 79 -9.41 1.03 -9.44
C LYS A 79 -8.30 2.08 -9.60
N SER A 80 -7.84 2.32 -10.82
CA SER A 80 -6.80 3.31 -11.12
C SER A 80 -7.24 4.74 -10.78
N THR A 81 -8.53 5.05 -10.96
CA THR A 81 -9.13 6.31 -10.52
C THR A 81 -9.01 6.49 -9.00
N THR A 82 -9.25 5.44 -8.23
CA THR A 82 -9.10 5.45 -6.76
C THR A 82 -7.64 5.67 -6.36
N GLY A 83 -6.70 4.90 -6.93
CA GLY A 83 -5.27 5.06 -6.67
C GLY A 83 -4.75 6.47 -6.97
N ARG A 84 -5.11 7.02 -8.14
CA ARG A 84 -4.75 8.39 -8.55
C ARG A 84 -5.37 9.47 -7.65
N ALA A 85 -6.57 9.24 -7.13
CA ALA A 85 -7.22 10.18 -6.21
C ALA A 85 -6.53 10.22 -4.84
N ILE A 86 -6.08 9.07 -4.33
CA ILE A 86 -5.31 8.98 -3.08
C ILE A 86 -4.06 9.86 -3.18
N ILE A 87 -3.34 9.79 -4.30
CA ILE A 87 -2.13 10.59 -4.50
C ILE A 87 -2.38 12.03 -5.00
N GLY A 88 -3.64 12.45 -5.08
CA GLY A 88 -4.02 13.81 -5.49
C GLY A 88 -3.88 14.12 -6.98
N LEU A 89 -3.65 13.11 -7.83
CA LEU A 89 -3.63 13.26 -9.30
C LEU A 89 -5.02 13.30 -9.92
N THR A 90 -6.05 12.79 -9.22
CA THR A 90 -7.45 12.89 -9.65
C THR A 90 -8.27 13.64 -8.61
N PRO A 91 -8.97 14.73 -8.98
CA PRO A 91 -9.81 15.46 -8.03
C PRO A 91 -11.06 14.65 -7.68
N HIS A 92 -11.55 14.83 -6.46
CA HIS A 92 -12.80 14.24 -5.99
C HIS A 92 -13.88 15.31 -5.76
N SER A 93 -15.12 14.95 -6.02
CA SER A 93 -16.27 15.86 -6.00
C SER A 93 -16.99 15.90 -4.65
N PHE A 94 -16.89 14.83 -3.86
CA PHE A 94 -17.52 14.71 -2.54
C PHE A 94 -16.68 13.81 -1.61
N GLY A 95 -16.83 14.00 -0.30
CA GLY A 95 -16.13 13.20 0.72
C GLY A 95 -14.70 13.68 0.96
N TYR A 96 -13.90 12.81 1.60
CA TYR A 96 -12.49 13.10 1.86
C TYR A 96 -11.61 11.87 1.77
N ILE A 97 -10.32 12.13 1.54
CA ILE A 97 -9.23 11.16 1.67
C ILE A 97 -8.28 11.72 2.72
N LYS A 98 -7.96 10.92 3.74
CA LYS A 98 -6.97 11.23 4.76
C LYS A 98 -5.84 10.21 4.66
N ILE A 99 -4.60 10.70 4.64
CA ILE A 99 -3.39 9.90 4.66
C ILE A 99 -2.60 10.30 5.90
N LEU A 100 -2.30 9.35 6.78
CA LEU A 100 -1.73 9.59 8.10
C LEU A 100 -2.56 10.65 8.84
N ASP A 101 -1.96 11.78 9.19
CA ASP A 101 -2.56 12.90 9.89
C ASP A 101 -3.17 13.97 8.97
N ARG A 102 -3.16 13.78 7.65
CA ARG A 102 -3.46 14.85 6.67
C ARG A 102 -4.62 14.52 5.75
N ILE A 103 -5.57 15.46 5.65
CA ILE A 103 -6.63 15.42 4.64
C ILE A 103 -6.10 15.96 3.31
N ILE A 104 -6.26 15.18 2.25
CA ILE A 104 -5.85 15.54 0.89
C ILE A 104 -6.88 16.52 0.30
N PRO A 105 -6.45 17.66 -0.27
CA PRO A 105 -7.36 18.61 -0.91
C PRO A 105 -8.16 17.97 -2.05
N LYS A 106 -9.45 18.33 -2.15
CA LYS A 106 -10.37 17.86 -3.22
C LYS A 106 -9.85 18.09 -4.63
N ASN A 107 -9.10 19.17 -4.82
CA ASN A 107 -8.46 19.49 -6.08
C ASN A 107 -7.08 20.11 -5.81
N LEU A 108 -6.03 19.31 -6.01
CA LEU A 108 -4.65 19.74 -5.79
C LEU A 108 -4.17 20.73 -6.86
N GLU A 109 -4.67 20.61 -8.10
CA GLU A 109 -4.26 21.44 -9.24
C GLU A 109 -4.74 22.89 -9.15
N LYS A 110 -5.92 23.14 -8.54
CA LYS A 110 -6.54 24.46 -8.44
C LYS A 110 -6.15 25.26 -7.18
N GLY A 111 -5.26 24.73 -6.34
CA GLY A 111 -4.76 25.44 -5.16
C GLY A 111 -3.77 26.55 -5.50
N PHE A 112 -3.58 27.51 -4.59
CA PHE A 112 -2.46 28.47 -4.66
C PHE A 112 -1.13 27.70 -4.52
N LYS A 113 -0.50 27.38 -5.66
CA LYS A 113 0.73 26.57 -5.78
C LYS A 113 2.00 27.20 -5.17
N TRP A 114 1.87 28.31 -4.45
CA TRP A 114 2.98 29.14 -3.99
C TRP A 114 3.04 29.28 -2.46
N GLY A 115 2.06 28.73 -1.72
CA GLY A 115 1.98 28.83 -0.26
C GLY A 115 2.80 27.79 0.49
N LYS A 116 3.25 28.12 1.71
CA LYS A 116 3.97 27.22 2.63
C LYS A 116 3.23 25.89 2.84
N LYS A 117 1.91 25.95 3.09
CA LYS A 117 1.05 24.77 3.28
C LYS A 117 1.00 23.84 2.07
N TYR A 118 1.04 24.41 0.85
CA TYR A 118 1.11 23.60 -0.37
C TYR A 118 2.46 22.89 -0.49
N LYS A 119 3.57 23.61 -0.26
CA LYS A 119 4.92 23.01 -0.24
C LYS A 119 5.05 21.90 0.80
N GLU A 120 4.52 22.11 2.01
CA GLU A 120 4.50 21.10 3.07
C GLU A 120 3.68 19.86 2.72
N LEU A 121 2.56 20.05 2.00
CA LEU A 121 1.75 18.94 1.50
C LEU A 121 2.49 18.18 0.41
N ILE A 122 3.06 18.86 -0.59
CA ILE A 122 3.82 18.21 -1.67
C ILE A 122 5.03 17.46 -1.10
N ASN A 123 5.80 18.08 -0.19
CA ASN A 123 6.91 17.40 0.48
C ASN A 123 6.44 16.16 1.24
N PHE A 124 5.29 16.23 1.93
CA PHE A 124 4.70 15.07 2.57
C PHE A 124 4.35 13.98 1.56
N MET A 125 3.65 14.32 0.48
CA MET A 125 3.26 13.35 -0.55
C MET A 125 4.50 12.68 -1.15
N VAL A 126 5.49 13.44 -1.60
CA VAL A 126 6.72 12.90 -2.21
C VAL A 126 7.47 11.98 -1.24
N ASN A 127 7.54 12.30 0.05
CA ASN A 127 8.30 11.48 1.01
C ASN A 127 7.52 10.28 1.57
N LYS A 128 6.19 10.35 1.63
CA LYS A 128 5.37 9.34 2.33
C LYS A 128 4.54 8.48 1.40
N VAL A 129 4.30 8.92 0.17
CA VAL A 129 3.41 8.25 -0.77
C VAL A 129 4.06 8.16 -2.15
N GLN A 130 4.13 6.95 -2.70
CA GLN A 130 4.69 6.69 -4.01
C GLN A 130 3.73 5.86 -4.85
N MET A 131 3.91 5.90 -6.16
CA MET A 131 3.06 5.16 -7.09
C MET A 131 3.90 4.46 -8.16
N ILE A 132 3.52 3.22 -8.46
CA ILE A 132 3.95 2.49 -9.65
C ILE A 132 2.79 2.56 -10.64
N PHE A 133 3.07 3.08 -11.83
CA PHE A 133 2.08 3.22 -12.90
C PHE A 133 1.98 1.91 -13.70
N GLN A 134 0.82 1.69 -14.32
CA GLN A 134 0.49 0.53 -15.15
C GLN A 134 1.47 0.29 -16.31
N ASP A 135 2.04 1.36 -16.88
CA ASP A 135 3.01 1.27 -17.96
C ASP A 135 4.39 1.77 -17.49
N PRO A 136 5.32 0.87 -17.15
CA PRO A 136 6.66 1.26 -16.71
C PRO A 136 7.40 2.03 -17.80
N THR A 137 7.25 1.64 -19.07
CA THR A 137 7.95 2.24 -20.22
C THR A 137 7.68 3.72 -20.33
N ASN A 138 6.40 4.11 -20.21
CA ASN A 138 5.98 5.51 -20.28
C ASN A 138 6.24 6.28 -18.98
N SER A 139 6.50 5.59 -17.87
CA SER A 139 6.78 6.22 -16.58
C SER A 139 8.25 6.60 -16.38
N LEU A 140 9.17 5.96 -17.10
CA LEU A 140 10.62 6.18 -17.01
C LEU A 140 11.08 7.17 -18.10
N ASN A 141 11.95 8.11 -17.76
CA ASN A 141 12.49 9.05 -18.74
C ASN A 141 13.53 8.34 -19.64
N PRO A 142 13.29 8.18 -20.96
CA PRO A 142 14.17 7.43 -21.84
C PRO A 142 15.53 8.12 -22.09
N PHE A 143 15.63 9.42 -21.79
CA PHE A 143 16.84 10.23 -21.99
C PHE A 143 17.68 10.38 -20.72
N LYS A 144 17.34 9.64 -19.67
CA LYS A 144 18.02 9.63 -18.37
C LYS A 144 18.51 8.23 -18.07
N ASN A 145 19.70 8.12 -17.51
CA ASN A 145 20.26 6.80 -17.16
C ASN A 145 19.59 6.24 -15.90
N VAL A 146 19.84 4.96 -15.59
CA VAL A 146 19.26 4.29 -14.43
C VAL A 146 19.56 5.02 -13.12
N GLU A 147 20.78 5.51 -12.91
CA GLU A 147 21.13 6.26 -11.69
C GLU A 147 20.27 7.52 -11.53
N GLU A 148 20.05 8.28 -12.61
CA GLU A 148 19.23 9.48 -12.60
C GLU A 148 17.74 9.17 -12.44
N VAL A 149 17.24 8.12 -13.11
CA VAL A 149 15.82 7.74 -13.08
C VAL A 149 15.42 7.20 -11.71
N VAL A 150 16.21 6.27 -11.15
CA VAL A 150 15.94 5.72 -9.81
C VAL A 150 16.22 6.79 -8.73
N GLY A 151 17.28 7.59 -8.91
CA GLY A 151 17.69 8.63 -7.96
C GLY A 151 16.92 9.95 -8.04
N GLU A 152 15.92 10.06 -8.93
CA GLU A 152 15.18 11.31 -9.15
C GLU A 152 14.52 11.81 -7.86
N GLY A 153 13.77 10.93 -7.18
CA GLY A 153 13.09 11.24 -5.93
C GLY A 153 14.06 11.73 -4.86
N LEU A 154 15.15 10.99 -4.66
CA LEU A 154 16.22 11.33 -3.70
C LEU A 154 16.87 12.69 -3.99
N THR A 155 17.03 13.02 -5.28
CA THR A 155 17.60 14.30 -5.70
C THR A 155 16.64 15.46 -5.39
N ASN A 156 15.33 15.24 -5.58
CA ASN A 156 14.30 16.24 -5.32
C ASN A 156 14.10 16.52 -3.83
N THR A 157 14.25 15.51 -2.97
CA THR A 157 14.04 15.61 -1.52
C THR A 157 15.31 15.96 -0.75
N ASN A 158 16.49 15.67 -1.31
CA ASN A 158 17.81 15.91 -0.70
C ASN A 158 17.90 15.35 0.74
N ASN A 159 17.43 14.11 0.91
CA ASN A 159 17.37 13.39 2.19
C ASN A 159 17.97 11.97 2.13
N SER A 160 18.77 11.68 1.11
CA SER A 160 19.44 10.40 0.87
C SER A 160 20.34 10.00 2.04
N LYS A 161 21.11 10.95 2.61
CA LYS A 161 21.95 10.66 3.77
C LYS A 161 21.12 10.29 5.00
N PHE A 162 19.98 10.95 5.20
CA PHE A 162 19.06 10.61 6.29
C PHE A 162 18.52 9.19 6.10
N ILE A 163 17.97 8.87 4.93
CA ILE A 163 17.39 7.56 4.64
C ILE A 163 18.45 6.46 4.80
N TYR A 164 19.63 6.62 4.20
CA TYR A 164 20.69 5.62 4.24
C TYR A 164 21.15 5.32 5.66
N LEU A 165 21.48 6.37 6.42
CA LEU A 165 22.01 6.23 7.77
C LEU A 165 20.96 5.68 8.74
N THR A 166 19.71 6.13 8.65
CA THR A 166 18.65 5.61 9.54
C THR A 166 18.26 4.18 9.19
N SER A 167 18.31 3.79 7.91
CA SER A 167 18.10 2.39 7.50
C SER A 167 19.18 1.46 8.02
N PHE A 168 20.44 1.94 8.01
CA PHE A 168 21.57 1.21 8.60
C PHE A 168 21.35 1.01 10.10
N ASP A 169 21.00 2.08 10.82
CA ASP A 169 20.77 2.02 12.26
C ASP A 169 19.58 1.08 12.59
N GLU A 170 18.49 1.18 11.81
CA GLU A 170 17.29 0.33 11.92
C GLU A 170 17.62 -1.15 11.74
N SER A 171 18.40 -1.52 10.71
CA SER A 171 18.67 -2.93 10.42
C SER A 171 19.40 -3.63 11.57
N TYR A 172 20.41 -3.00 12.15
CA TYR A 172 21.14 -3.57 13.28
C TYR A 172 20.30 -3.58 14.57
N PHE A 173 19.45 -2.56 14.76
CA PHE A 173 18.53 -2.52 15.89
C PHE A 173 17.48 -3.65 15.83
N VAL A 174 16.90 -3.88 14.65
CA VAL A 174 15.91 -4.94 14.43
C VAL A 174 16.56 -6.32 14.57
N GLU A 175 17.69 -6.57 13.90
CA GLU A 175 18.41 -7.86 13.98
C GLU A 175 18.77 -8.22 15.42
N ALA A 176 19.28 -7.26 16.19
CA ALA A 176 19.63 -7.47 17.59
C ALA A 176 18.40 -7.83 18.44
N ASN A 177 17.29 -7.10 18.28
CA ASN A 177 16.06 -7.40 19.03
C ASN A 177 15.44 -8.73 18.64
N GLU A 178 15.43 -9.10 17.36
CA GLU A 178 14.96 -10.41 16.92
C GLU A 178 15.81 -11.54 17.49
N THR A 179 17.13 -11.34 17.53
CA THR A 179 18.06 -12.30 18.14
C THR A 179 17.79 -12.47 19.63
N ILE A 180 17.58 -11.37 20.35
CA ILE A 180 17.20 -11.41 21.78
C ILE A 180 15.87 -12.12 21.96
N ASN A 181 14.86 -11.83 21.14
CA ASN A 181 13.54 -12.48 21.24
C ASN A 181 13.62 -13.99 21.03
N LYS A 182 14.55 -14.46 20.17
CA LYS A 182 14.79 -15.89 19.93
C LYS A 182 15.55 -16.57 21.07
N LEU A 183 16.54 -15.89 21.66
CA LEU A 183 17.46 -16.49 22.65
C LEU A 183 17.06 -16.23 24.12
N ASP A 184 16.36 -15.14 24.40
CA ASP A 184 15.96 -14.67 25.73
C ASP A 184 14.58 -13.98 25.67
N SER A 185 13.56 -14.75 25.29
CA SER A 185 12.19 -14.27 25.11
C SER A 185 11.60 -13.59 26.36
N THR A 186 12.05 -13.97 27.55
CA THR A 186 11.62 -13.37 28.83
C THR A 186 12.12 -11.95 29.05
N ASN A 187 13.18 -11.53 28.37
CA ASN A 187 13.75 -10.19 28.49
C ASN A 187 13.63 -9.38 27.19
N SER A 188 12.64 -9.67 26.34
CA SER A 188 12.34 -8.87 25.16
C SER A 188 12.21 -7.37 25.51
N LEU A 189 12.95 -6.51 24.81
CA LEU A 189 12.91 -5.05 25.01
C LEU A 189 11.82 -4.39 24.17
N TYR A 190 11.66 -4.85 22.94
CA TYR A 190 10.75 -4.28 21.97
C TYR A 190 9.96 -5.41 21.29
N SER A 191 8.64 -5.38 21.45
CA SER A 191 7.73 -6.35 20.83
C SER A 191 7.57 -6.11 19.33
N GLN A 192 7.75 -4.87 18.86
CA GLN A 192 7.69 -4.49 17.44
C GLN A 192 8.87 -3.55 17.09
N PRO A 193 10.11 -4.07 17.03
CA PRO A 193 11.32 -3.26 16.92
C PRO A 193 11.30 -2.24 15.77
N THR A 194 10.84 -2.65 14.59
CA THR A 194 10.69 -1.79 13.40
C THR A 194 9.74 -0.62 13.64
N LYS A 195 8.55 -0.88 14.20
CA LYS A 195 7.57 0.16 14.52
C LYS A 195 8.11 1.12 15.58
N ASN A 196 8.65 0.55 16.67
CA ASN A 196 9.20 1.33 17.77
C ASN A 196 10.34 2.24 17.32
N PHE A 197 11.25 1.74 16.47
CA PHE A 197 12.34 2.53 15.92
C PHE A 197 11.80 3.73 15.14
N ARG A 198 10.90 3.49 14.19
CA ARG A 198 10.37 4.54 13.29
C ARG A 198 9.55 5.62 14.00
N GLU A 199 8.91 5.30 15.12
CA GLU A 199 8.18 6.29 15.94
C GLU A 199 9.11 7.18 16.76
N LEU A 200 10.26 6.66 17.18
CA LEU A 200 11.22 7.36 18.04
C LEU A 200 12.17 8.28 17.24
N ILE A 201 12.48 7.93 15.98
CA ILE A 201 13.48 8.66 15.18
C ILE A 201 12.89 9.93 14.56
N LYS A 202 13.57 11.06 14.84
CA LYS A 202 13.24 12.38 14.27
C LYS A 202 14.29 12.89 13.29
N ASN A 203 15.54 12.49 13.49
CA ASN A 203 16.70 12.91 12.72
C ASN A 203 17.85 11.89 12.87
N ILE A 204 18.94 12.10 12.13
CA ILE A 204 20.12 11.22 12.12
C ILE A 204 20.72 11.06 13.53
N ASP A 205 20.76 12.13 14.33
CA ASP A 205 21.36 12.09 15.66
C ASP A 205 20.52 11.24 16.62
N SER A 206 19.19 11.44 16.63
CA SER A 206 18.29 10.63 17.46
C SER A 206 18.35 9.14 17.11
N SER A 207 18.57 8.81 15.82
CA SER A 207 18.79 7.44 15.35
C SER A 207 20.07 6.84 15.93
N TYR A 208 21.16 7.59 15.83
CA TYR A 208 22.44 7.18 16.37
C TYR A 208 22.40 7.02 17.90
N GLU A 209 21.75 7.95 18.61
CA GLU A 209 21.63 7.90 20.07
C GLU A 209 20.79 6.71 20.53
N LEU A 210 19.69 6.40 19.84
CA LEU A 210 18.86 5.26 20.17
C LEU A 210 19.66 3.95 20.08
N VAL A 211 20.35 3.72 18.97
CA VAL A 211 21.01 2.43 18.70
C VAL A 211 22.40 2.35 19.31
N PHE A 212 23.28 3.30 19.00
CA PHE A 212 24.72 3.20 19.29
C PHE A 212 25.15 3.86 20.60
N LYS A 213 24.20 4.43 21.36
CA LYS A 213 24.40 4.83 22.76
C LYS A 213 23.47 4.07 23.69
N ASN A 214 22.16 4.33 23.60
CA ASN A 214 21.19 3.86 24.58
C ASN A 214 21.03 2.34 24.53
N PHE A 215 20.79 1.79 23.34
CA PHE A 215 20.60 0.35 23.18
C PHE A 215 21.88 -0.43 23.48
N ILE A 216 23.05 0.00 22.98
CA ILE A 216 24.34 -0.60 23.38
C ILE A 216 24.52 -0.63 24.90
N SER A 217 24.27 0.48 25.60
CA SER A 217 24.42 0.52 27.07
C SER A 217 23.50 -0.48 27.78
N ILE A 218 22.29 -0.70 27.27
CA ILE A 218 21.37 -1.73 27.80
C ILE A 218 21.96 -3.14 27.57
N ILE A 219 22.50 -3.41 26.38
CA ILE A 219 23.09 -4.70 26.04
C ILE A 219 24.37 -4.96 26.86
N GLU A 220 25.23 -3.95 27.06
CA GLU A 220 26.41 -4.04 27.92
C GLU A 220 26.03 -4.48 29.34
N LYS A 221 25.02 -3.84 29.94
CA LYS A 221 24.53 -4.20 31.27
C LYS A 221 23.98 -5.63 31.32
N ARG A 222 23.32 -6.09 30.26
CA ARG A 222 22.79 -7.48 30.18
C ARG A 222 23.89 -8.52 29.96
N ALA A 223 24.96 -8.14 29.26
CA ALA A 223 26.15 -8.97 29.08
C ALA A 223 26.85 -9.26 30.42
N GLU A 224 26.77 -8.37 31.42
CA GLU A 224 27.27 -8.67 32.77
C GLU A 224 26.55 -9.87 33.41
N THR A 225 25.24 -10.01 33.14
CA THR A 225 24.41 -11.10 33.68
C THR A 225 24.45 -12.38 32.85
N ASN A 226 24.46 -12.28 31.52
CA ASN A 226 24.47 -13.45 30.63
C ASN A 226 25.35 -13.20 29.39
N LYS A 227 26.64 -13.52 29.54
CA LYS A 227 27.66 -13.26 28.50
C LYS A 227 27.42 -14.04 27.22
N GLU A 228 26.96 -15.29 27.31
CA GLU A 228 26.80 -16.18 26.16
C GLU A 228 25.78 -15.65 25.15
N ILE A 229 24.69 -15.04 25.64
CA ILE A 229 23.65 -14.47 24.78
C ILE A 229 24.04 -13.08 24.26
N TYR A 230 24.53 -12.20 25.15
CA TYR A 230 24.62 -10.77 24.85
C TYR A 230 25.97 -10.33 24.28
N ASN A 231 27.08 -11.03 24.54
CA ASN A 231 28.38 -10.66 23.95
C ASN A 231 28.39 -10.69 22.42
N PRO A 232 27.86 -11.74 21.74
CA PRO A 232 27.85 -11.76 20.27
C PRO A 232 27.05 -10.61 19.67
N ILE A 233 25.94 -10.22 20.32
CA ILE A 233 25.10 -9.09 19.90
C ILE A 233 25.86 -7.77 20.09
N LEU A 234 26.51 -7.62 21.26
CA LEU A 234 27.29 -6.43 21.57
C LEU A 234 28.46 -6.23 20.60
N GLU A 235 29.21 -7.30 20.29
CA GLU A 235 30.33 -7.26 19.34
C GLU A 235 29.87 -6.79 17.96
N LYS A 236 28.74 -7.33 17.46
CA LYS A 236 28.14 -6.87 16.20
C LYS A 236 27.76 -5.40 16.25
N LEU A 237 27.09 -4.95 17.31
CA LEU A 237 26.68 -3.54 17.45
C LEU A 237 27.88 -2.58 17.54
N LEU A 238 28.95 -2.98 18.23
CA LEU A 238 30.18 -2.20 18.32
C LEU A 238 30.91 -2.12 16.97
N GLN A 239 30.96 -3.21 16.20
CA GLN A 239 31.49 -3.19 14.83
C GLN A 239 30.65 -2.28 13.92
N ALA A 240 29.32 -2.43 13.98
CA ALA A 240 28.38 -1.59 13.24
C ALA A 240 28.53 -0.10 13.59
N LYS A 241 28.83 0.23 14.85
CA LYS A 241 29.11 1.61 15.28
C LYS A 241 30.33 2.20 14.58
N ILE A 242 31.43 1.45 14.48
CA ILE A 242 32.66 1.89 13.80
C ILE A 242 32.39 2.12 12.31
N GLU A 243 31.65 1.20 11.68
CA GLU A 243 31.21 1.33 10.29
C GLU A 243 30.33 2.58 10.12
N ARG A 244 29.35 2.76 10.99
CA ARG A 244 28.41 3.88 10.99
C ARG A 244 29.10 5.24 11.13
N ASP A 245 30.13 5.32 11.97
CA ASP A 245 30.95 6.52 12.16
C ASP A 245 31.75 6.86 10.89
N ASN A 246 32.18 5.85 10.12
CA ASN A 246 32.82 6.07 8.83
C ASN A 246 31.82 6.50 7.75
N ILE A 247 30.67 5.85 7.66
CA ILE A 247 29.60 6.21 6.71
C ILE A 247 29.06 7.61 7.01
N SER A 248 29.05 8.05 8.27
CA SER A 248 28.61 9.41 8.65
C SER A 248 29.37 10.54 7.93
N LYS A 249 30.59 10.26 7.45
CA LYS A 249 31.44 11.20 6.72
C LYS A 249 31.05 11.34 5.25
N TYR A 250 30.20 10.45 4.73
CA TYR A 250 29.80 10.45 3.33
C TYR A 250 28.94 11.67 3.01
N SER A 251 29.11 12.16 1.78
CA SER A 251 28.27 13.20 1.19
C SER A 251 26.89 12.66 0.84
N GLU A 252 25.93 13.57 0.70
CA GLU A 252 24.58 13.28 0.21
C GLU A 252 24.60 12.48 -1.12
N LYS A 253 25.50 12.85 -2.03
CA LYS A 253 25.68 12.18 -3.32
C LYS A 253 26.16 10.74 -3.16
N GLN A 254 27.09 10.47 -2.24
CA GLN A 254 27.59 9.13 -1.97
C GLN A 254 26.50 8.25 -1.35
N CYS A 255 25.78 8.74 -0.34
CA CYS A 255 24.66 8.01 0.26
C CYS A 255 23.55 7.73 -0.78
N LYS A 256 23.25 8.69 -1.66
CA LYS A 256 22.31 8.50 -2.76
C LYS A 256 22.72 7.34 -3.66
N LYS A 257 23.98 7.30 -4.10
CA LYS A 257 24.47 6.22 -4.97
C LYS A 257 24.38 4.86 -4.28
N LEU A 258 24.75 4.77 -3.01
CA LEU A 258 24.65 3.53 -2.23
C LEU A 258 23.21 3.05 -2.10
N LEU A 259 22.25 3.94 -1.78
CA LEU A 259 20.83 3.61 -1.74
C LEU A 259 20.31 3.06 -3.06
N ILE A 260 20.70 3.67 -4.19
CA ILE A 260 20.31 3.19 -5.52
C ILE A 260 20.85 1.79 -5.75
N ILE A 261 22.14 1.55 -5.47
CA ILE A 261 22.77 0.24 -5.63
C ILE A 261 22.09 -0.82 -4.77
N ASP A 262 21.84 -0.52 -3.50
CA ASP A 262 21.19 -1.44 -2.58
C ASP A 262 19.76 -1.76 -2.99
N MET A 263 19.04 -0.79 -3.57
CA MET A 263 17.68 -0.99 -4.08
C MET A 263 17.68 -1.78 -5.40
N LEU A 264 18.64 -1.55 -6.30
CA LEU A 264 18.79 -2.34 -7.53
C LEU A 264 19.03 -3.82 -7.22
N LYS A 265 19.92 -4.12 -6.26
CA LYS A 265 20.21 -5.50 -5.84
C LYS A 265 18.95 -6.22 -5.34
N GLN A 266 18.09 -5.52 -4.60
CA GLN A 266 16.85 -6.09 -4.05
C GLN A 266 15.83 -6.44 -5.13
N VAL A 267 15.83 -5.74 -6.26
CA VAL A 267 14.97 -6.12 -7.39
C VAL A 267 15.70 -7.06 -8.36
N GLY A 268 16.86 -7.61 -7.99
CA GLY A 268 17.63 -8.54 -8.83
C GLY A 268 18.36 -7.87 -10.00
N LEU A 269 18.75 -6.60 -9.86
CA LEU A 269 19.52 -5.85 -10.84
C LEU A 269 20.91 -5.48 -10.29
N ASP A 270 21.94 -5.65 -11.13
CA ASP A 270 23.34 -5.39 -10.79
C ASP A 270 23.72 -3.90 -10.97
N ASP A 271 24.74 -3.40 -10.26
CA ASP A 271 25.14 -1.99 -10.31
C ASP A 271 25.89 -1.59 -11.59
N SER A 272 26.35 -2.55 -12.40
CA SER A 272 26.89 -2.29 -13.74
C SER A 272 25.90 -1.57 -14.66
N ILE A 273 24.61 -1.60 -14.35
CA ILE A 273 23.57 -0.99 -15.19
C ILE A 273 23.35 0.50 -14.92
N LEU A 274 24.00 1.10 -13.92
CA LEU A 274 23.74 2.50 -13.52
C LEU A 274 23.85 3.50 -14.66
N GLY A 275 24.80 3.28 -15.58
CA GLY A 275 25.02 4.13 -16.75
C GLY A 275 24.13 3.83 -17.96
N ARG A 276 23.35 2.75 -17.92
CA ARG A 276 22.47 2.32 -19.01
C ARG A 276 21.17 3.13 -19.05
N PHE A 277 20.47 3.09 -20.17
CA PHE A 277 19.21 3.81 -20.39
C PHE A 277 18.00 2.86 -20.32
N PRO A 278 16.83 3.30 -19.84
CA PRO A 278 15.63 2.45 -19.70
C PRO A 278 15.24 1.67 -20.95
N LEU A 279 15.43 2.25 -22.15
CA LEU A 279 15.11 1.60 -23.43
C LEU A 279 16.00 0.38 -23.75
N GLU A 280 17.10 0.19 -23.02
CA GLU A 280 18.02 -0.94 -23.22
C GLU A 280 17.61 -2.19 -22.42
N PHE A 281 16.47 -2.17 -21.73
CA PHE A 281 15.99 -3.22 -20.83
C PHE A 281 14.69 -3.86 -21.35
N SER A 282 14.43 -5.11 -20.94
CA SER A 282 13.14 -5.77 -21.19
C SER A 282 12.02 -5.13 -20.38
N GLY A 283 10.75 -5.35 -20.77
CA GLY A 283 9.59 -4.82 -20.02
C GLY A 283 9.58 -5.22 -18.54
N GLY A 284 9.95 -6.46 -18.22
CA GLY A 284 10.09 -6.92 -16.83
C GLY A 284 11.23 -6.22 -16.07
N GLN A 285 12.34 -5.94 -16.73
CA GLN A 285 13.45 -5.17 -16.13
C GLN A 285 13.06 -3.69 -15.94
N GLN A 286 12.35 -3.08 -16.89
CA GLN A 286 11.80 -1.73 -16.74
C GLN A 286 10.80 -1.66 -15.59
N GLN A 287 9.97 -2.70 -15.40
CA GLN A 287 9.08 -2.78 -14.24
C GLN A 287 9.87 -2.78 -12.92
N ARG A 288 10.94 -3.59 -12.83
CA ARG A 288 11.84 -3.63 -11.67
C ARG A 288 12.48 -2.27 -11.40
N LEU A 289 12.90 -1.55 -12.44
CA LEU A 289 13.40 -0.16 -12.33
C LEU A 289 12.31 0.80 -11.81
N GLY A 290 11.07 0.65 -12.27
CA GLY A 290 9.91 1.40 -11.77
C GLY A 290 9.65 1.14 -10.28
N ILE A 291 9.73 -0.12 -9.86
CA ILE A 291 9.64 -0.53 -8.46
C ILE A 291 10.77 0.15 -7.66
N CYS A 292 12.03 0.05 -8.10
CA CYS A 292 13.16 0.72 -7.44
C CYS A 292 12.92 2.21 -7.25
N ARG A 293 12.55 2.92 -8.33
CA ARG A 293 12.31 4.37 -8.29
C ARG A 293 11.25 4.74 -7.26
N SER A 294 10.18 3.94 -7.14
CA SER A 294 9.10 4.19 -6.19
C SER A 294 9.48 3.85 -4.74
N VAL A 295 10.32 2.83 -4.51
CA VAL A 295 10.62 2.32 -3.16
C VAL A 295 11.89 2.91 -2.57
N VAL A 296 12.81 3.48 -3.37
CA VAL A 296 14.09 4.03 -2.87
C VAL A 296 13.93 5.13 -1.82
N LEU A 297 12.79 5.84 -1.82
CA LEU A 297 12.44 6.85 -0.82
C LEU A 297 11.87 6.26 0.48
N GLN A 298 11.68 4.93 0.53
CA GLN A 298 11.07 4.19 1.63
C GLN A 298 9.72 4.81 2.07
N PRO A 299 8.74 4.88 1.14
CA PRO A 299 7.45 5.49 1.42
C PRO A 299 6.68 4.71 2.48
N LYS A 300 5.75 5.37 3.17
CA LYS A 300 4.81 4.70 4.06
C LYS A 300 3.67 4.01 3.30
N LEU A 301 3.29 4.59 2.16
CA LEU A 301 2.23 4.09 1.29
C LEU A 301 2.74 3.97 -0.16
N LEU A 302 2.54 2.80 -0.75
CA LEU A 302 2.81 2.53 -2.16
C LEU A 302 1.51 2.18 -2.87
N ILE A 303 1.19 2.92 -3.94
CA ILE A 303 0.07 2.59 -4.82
C ILE A 303 0.63 1.85 -6.03
N ALA A 304 0.32 0.56 -6.17
CA ALA A 304 0.77 -0.23 -7.30
C ALA A 304 -0.40 -0.42 -8.29
N ASP A 305 -0.43 0.37 -9.36
CA ASP A 305 -1.52 0.38 -10.34
C ASP A 305 -1.23 -0.63 -11.46
N GLU A 306 -1.80 -1.83 -11.35
CA GLU A 306 -1.58 -2.95 -12.28
C GLU A 306 -0.10 -3.22 -12.58
N PRO A 307 0.76 -3.40 -11.55
CA PRO A 307 2.21 -3.47 -11.72
C PRO A 307 2.72 -4.74 -12.44
N ILE A 308 1.81 -5.64 -12.82
CA ILE A 308 2.12 -6.95 -13.41
C ILE A 308 1.34 -7.25 -14.70
N SER A 309 0.39 -6.40 -15.10
CA SER A 309 -0.59 -6.73 -16.15
C SER A 309 0.02 -6.91 -17.55
N ALA A 310 1.14 -6.25 -17.84
CA ALA A 310 1.83 -6.32 -19.12
C ALA A 310 2.96 -7.38 -19.17
N LEU A 311 3.07 -8.25 -18.16
CA LEU A 311 4.19 -9.19 -17.98
C LEU A 311 3.76 -10.65 -18.16
N ASP A 312 4.69 -11.48 -18.63
CA ASP A 312 4.53 -12.94 -18.68
C ASP A 312 4.37 -13.54 -17.28
N VAL A 313 3.60 -14.64 -17.16
CA VAL A 313 3.26 -15.28 -15.87
C VAL A 313 4.48 -15.56 -14.97
N SER A 314 5.60 -16.02 -15.55
CA SER A 314 6.82 -16.28 -14.78
C SER A 314 7.44 -14.99 -14.22
N ILE A 315 7.38 -13.88 -14.96
CA ILE A 315 7.86 -12.57 -14.52
C ILE A 315 6.90 -11.97 -13.49
N GLN A 316 5.59 -12.17 -13.62
CA GLN A 316 4.61 -11.74 -12.63
C GLN A 316 4.92 -12.35 -11.25
N ALA A 317 5.18 -13.66 -11.19
CA ALA A 317 5.55 -14.35 -9.95
C ALA A 317 6.83 -13.77 -9.32
N GLN A 318 7.85 -13.48 -10.15
CA GLN A 318 9.07 -12.83 -9.66
C GLN A 318 8.82 -11.43 -9.10
N VAL A 319 7.96 -10.63 -9.75
CA VAL A 319 7.59 -9.30 -9.27
C VAL A 319 6.80 -9.36 -7.96
N ILE A 320 5.90 -10.34 -7.81
CA ILE A 320 5.17 -10.58 -6.55
C ILE A 320 6.14 -10.88 -5.42
N ASN A 321 7.14 -11.75 -5.65
CA ASN A 321 8.17 -12.04 -4.65
C ASN A 321 8.95 -10.79 -4.24
N ILE A 322 9.32 -9.93 -5.20
CA ILE A 322 9.97 -8.64 -4.90
C ILE A 322 9.07 -7.78 -4.00
N PHE A 323 7.78 -7.66 -4.30
CA PHE A 323 6.89 -6.90 -3.43
C PHE A 323 6.78 -7.47 -2.03
N ASN A 324 6.70 -8.80 -1.88
CA ASN A 324 6.69 -9.46 -0.57
C ASN A 324 7.98 -9.19 0.22
N GLU A 325 9.15 -9.30 -0.43
CA GLU A 325 10.44 -8.98 0.19
C GLU A 325 10.53 -7.50 0.60
N LEU A 326 10.07 -6.58 -0.25
CA LEU A 326 10.06 -5.14 0.04
C LEU A 326 9.05 -4.77 1.12
N LYS A 327 7.88 -5.43 1.16
CA LYS A 327 6.86 -5.28 2.21
C LYS A 327 7.46 -5.59 3.57
N GLU A 328 8.07 -6.77 3.72
CA GLU A 328 8.67 -7.21 4.97
C GLU A 328 9.84 -6.31 5.37
N LYS A 329 10.77 -6.06 4.44
CA LYS A 329 11.99 -5.31 4.74
C LYS A 329 11.73 -3.85 5.09
N TYR A 330 10.80 -3.19 4.39
CA TYR A 330 10.54 -1.77 4.56
C TYR A 330 9.23 -1.47 5.30
N HIS A 331 8.51 -2.49 5.79
CA HIS A 331 7.20 -2.38 6.43
C HIS A 331 6.29 -1.43 5.63
N LEU A 332 6.14 -1.75 4.34
CA LEU A 332 5.38 -0.93 3.39
C LEU A 332 3.89 -1.22 3.51
N THR A 333 3.08 -0.16 3.48
CA THR A 333 1.64 -0.30 3.23
C THR A 333 1.40 -0.20 1.72
N ILE A 334 0.70 -1.16 1.13
CA ILE A 334 0.51 -1.23 -0.33
C ILE A 334 -0.98 -1.27 -0.68
N LEU A 335 -1.41 -0.36 -1.56
CA LEU A 335 -2.66 -0.57 -2.32
C LEU A 335 -2.29 -1.24 -3.64
N PHE A 336 -2.58 -2.54 -3.75
CA PHE A 336 -2.27 -3.32 -4.94
C PHE A 336 -3.50 -3.40 -5.84
N ILE A 337 -3.48 -2.67 -6.96
CA ILE A 337 -4.57 -2.65 -7.93
C ILE A 337 -4.30 -3.72 -8.99
N ALA A 338 -5.26 -4.61 -9.20
CA ALA A 338 -5.16 -5.64 -10.23
C ALA A 338 -6.54 -5.98 -10.80
N HIS A 339 -6.55 -6.69 -11.92
CA HIS A 339 -7.76 -7.25 -12.52
C HIS A 339 -7.93 -8.75 -12.25
N ASP A 340 -6.84 -9.48 -11.96
CA ASP A 340 -6.85 -10.92 -11.64
C ASP A 340 -6.81 -11.16 -10.13
N LEU A 341 -7.82 -11.85 -9.58
CA LEU A 341 -7.91 -12.19 -8.16
C LEU A 341 -6.82 -13.18 -7.69
N ARG A 342 -6.32 -14.08 -8.55
CA ARG A 342 -5.29 -15.05 -8.14
C ARG A 342 -3.97 -14.40 -7.84
N MET A 343 -3.55 -13.44 -8.66
CA MET A 343 -2.28 -12.74 -8.41
C MET A 343 -2.35 -11.90 -7.12
N VAL A 344 -3.54 -11.41 -6.80
CA VAL A 344 -3.81 -10.63 -5.59
C VAL A 344 -3.78 -11.53 -4.35
N GLU A 345 -4.18 -12.80 -4.47
CA GLU A 345 -4.12 -13.78 -3.39
C GLU A 345 -2.69 -13.96 -2.83
N TYR A 346 -1.69 -14.04 -3.71
CA TYR A 346 -0.30 -14.29 -3.31
C TYR A 346 0.42 -13.12 -2.62
N ILE A 347 -0.20 -11.95 -2.55
CA ILE A 347 0.44 -10.72 -2.06
C ILE A 347 -0.41 -9.97 -1.03
N SER A 348 -1.73 -10.09 -1.08
CA SER A 348 -2.64 -9.25 -0.30
C SER A 348 -3.02 -9.88 1.03
N ASP A 349 -3.07 -9.07 2.09
CA ASP A 349 -3.65 -9.48 3.38
C ASP A 349 -5.18 -9.39 3.35
N ARG A 350 -5.71 -8.41 2.60
CA ARG A 350 -7.13 -8.15 2.41
C ARG A 350 -7.44 -7.86 0.95
N ILE A 351 -8.66 -8.17 0.54
CA ILE A 351 -9.19 -7.85 -0.79
C ILE A 351 -10.41 -6.94 -0.66
N ALA A 352 -10.48 -5.95 -1.54
CA ALA A 352 -11.60 -5.05 -1.78
C ALA A 352 -12.03 -5.17 -3.25
N VAL A 353 -13.28 -5.57 -3.48
CA VAL A 353 -13.84 -5.77 -4.82
C VAL A 353 -14.68 -4.57 -5.22
N ILE A 354 -14.39 -3.99 -6.38
CA ILE A 354 -15.08 -2.80 -6.92
C ILE A 354 -15.67 -3.08 -8.31
N ASN A 355 -16.92 -2.65 -8.52
CA ASN A 355 -17.61 -2.70 -9.82
C ASN A 355 -18.27 -1.36 -10.12
N LYS A 356 -18.05 -0.82 -11.33
CA LYS A 356 -18.70 0.42 -11.83
C LYS A 356 -18.71 1.57 -10.79
N GLY A 357 -17.60 1.71 -10.06
CA GLY A 357 -17.37 2.73 -9.05
C GLY A 357 -17.93 2.46 -7.66
N VAL A 358 -18.51 1.28 -7.41
CA VAL A 358 -19.10 0.88 -6.13
C VAL A 358 -18.29 -0.26 -5.53
N LEU A 359 -17.93 -0.12 -4.25
CA LEU A 359 -17.31 -1.18 -3.47
C LEU A 359 -18.37 -2.22 -3.09
N LEU A 360 -18.14 -3.48 -3.42
CA LEU A 360 -19.13 -4.56 -3.29
C LEU A 360 -18.80 -5.53 -2.17
N GLU A 361 -17.52 -5.80 -1.94
CA GLU A 361 -17.09 -6.85 -1.01
C GLU A 361 -15.70 -6.51 -0.46
N VAL A 362 -15.48 -6.68 0.84
CA VAL A 362 -14.19 -6.45 1.49
C VAL A 362 -13.97 -7.48 2.60
N GLY A 363 -12.79 -8.09 2.66
CA GLY A 363 -12.47 -9.03 3.73
C GLY A 363 -11.03 -9.50 3.70
N PRO A 364 -10.64 -10.39 4.63
CA PRO A 364 -9.39 -11.15 4.52
C PRO A 364 -9.31 -11.86 3.18
N THR A 365 -8.12 -11.89 2.58
CA THR A 365 -7.87 -12.52 1.27
C THR A 365 -8.39 -13.96 1.22
N GLU A 366 -8.05 -14.77 2.22
CA GLU A 366 -8.46 -16.18 2.31
C GLU A 366 -9.99 -16.35 2.29
N GLU A 367 -10.74 -15.45 2.94
CA GLU A 367 -12.20 -15.51 2.95
C GLU A 367 -12.80 -15.06 1.62
N ILE A 368 -12.23 -14.04 0.97
CA ILE A 368 -12.73 -13.56 -0.33
C ILE A 368 -12.51 -14.61 -1.42
N ILE A 369 -11.36 -15.30 -1.41
CA ILE A 369 -11.01 -16.32 -2.42
C ILE A 369 -11.81 -17.61 -2.19
N ASN A 370 -11.84 -18.13 -0.96
CA ASN A 370 -12.46 -19.43 -0.68
C ASN A 370 -13.98 -19.34 -0.47
N ASN A 371 -14.47 -18.17 -0.04
CA ASN A 371 -15.84 -17.98 0.39
C ASN A 371 -16.50 -16.74 -0.26
N PRO A 372 -16.39 -16.50 -1.58
CA PRO A 372 -16.97 -15.32 -2.22
C PRO A 372 -18.49 -15.29 -2.08
N TYR A 373 -19.06 -14.19 -1.59
CA TYR A 373 -20.51 -14.04 -1.44
C TYR A 373 -21.13 -13.26 -2.60
N HIS A 374 -20.54 -12.13 -2.99
CA HIS A 374 -21.12 -11.28 -4.01
C HIS A 374 -21.05 -11.96 -5.39
N PRO A 375 -22.15 -11.99 -6.18
CA PRO A 375 -22.16 -12.64 -7.51
C PRO A 375 -21.05 -12.15 -8.44
N TYR A 376 -20.75 -10.85 -8.41
CA TYR A 376 -19.62 -10.28 -9.14
C TYR A 376 -18.25 -10.86 -8.73
N THR A 377 -18.01 -11.06 -7.44
CA THR A 377 -16.76 -11.65 -6.98
C THR A 377 -16.62 -13.09 -7.44
N LYS A 378 -17.73 -13.85 -7.44
CA LYS A 378 -17.78 -15.20 -8.01
C LYS A 378 -17.47 -15.21 -9.50
N SER A 379 -18.08 -14.31 -10.28
CA SER A 379 -17.79 -14.22 -11.72
C SER A 379 -16.33 -13.88 -12.02
N LEU A 380 -15.69 -13.04 -11.19
CA LEU A 380 -14.27 -12.74 -11.33
C LEU A 380 -13.39 -13.97 -11.06
N LEU A 381 -13.73 -14.82 -10.09
CA LEU A 381 -12.99 -16.06 -9.80
C LEU A 381 -13.24 -17.14 -10.86
N GLU A 382 -14.46 -17.23 -11.40
CA GLU A 382 -14.82 -18.19 -12.45
C GLU A 382 -14.20 -17.85 -13.81
N ALA A 383 -13.99 -16.56 -14.11
CA ALA A 383 -13.37 -16.10 -15.36
C ALA A 383 -11.89 -16.50 -15.49
N VAL A 384 -11.32 -17.08 -14.44
CA VAL A 384 -9.89 -17.26 -14.28
C VAL A 384 -9.56 -18.76 -14.47
N PRO A 385 -8.81 -19.13 -15.52
CA PRO A 385 -8.65 -20.54 -15.91
C PRO A 385 -7.84 -21.34 -14.89
N SER A 386 -8.43 -22.34 -14.23
CA SER A 386 -7.73 -23.24 -13.31
C SER A 386 -7.26 -24.53 -13.99
N ILE A 387 -6.09 -25.04 -13.58
CA ILE A 387 -5.52 -26.30 -14.09
C ILE A 387 -6.37 -27.50 -13.64
N GLU A 388 -7.10 -27.36 -12.53
CA GLU A 388 -7.89 -28.43 -11.90
C GLU A 388 -9.32 -28.56 -12.45
N ASN A 389 -9.82 -27.60 -13.25
CA ASN A 389 -11.16 -27.69 -13.82
C ASN A 389 -11.17 -28.39 -15.19
N GLU A 390 -11.37 -29.71 -15.19
CA GLU A 390 -11.67 -30.51 -16.39
C GLU A 390 -13.09 -30.27 -16.97
N LYS A 391 -13.87 -29.31 -16.46
CA LYS A 391 -15.19 -28.98 -17.00
C LYS A 391 -15.12 -27.72 -17.86
N GLY A 392 -15.09 -27.96 -19.17
CA GLY A 392 -15.18 -26.95 -20.21
C GLY A 392 -16.41 -26.05 -20.08
N SER A 393 -16.20 -24.85 -19.56
CA SER A 393 -16.91 -23.67 -20.00
C SER A 393 -15.96 -22.48 -19.86
N LEU A 394 -15.41 -22.02 -20.98
CA LEU A 394 -14.76 -20.71 -21.08
C LEU A 394 -15.77 -19.54 -20.95
N LEU A 395 -17.05 -19.85 -20.72
CA LEU A 395 -18.08 -18.89 -20.35
C LEU A 395 -18.16 -18.87 -18.82
N GLY A 396 -17.37 -18.01 -18.18
CA GLY A 396 -17.67 -17.58 -16.80
C GLY A 396 -19.06 -16.94 -16.76
N SER A 397 -19.74 -16.99 -15.61
CA SER A 397 -21.03 -16.33 -15.47
C SER A 397 -20.88 -14.81 -15.67
N GLU A 398 -21.63 -14.22 -16.61
CA GLU A 398 -21.62 -12.76 -16.80
C GLU A 398 -22.45 -12.10 -15.71
N TYR A 399 -21.80 -11.30 -14.85
CA TYR A 399 -22.47 -10.59 -13.78
C TYR A 399 -23.33 -9.43 -14.32
N ASN A 400 -24.63 -9.47 -14.02
CA ASN A 400 -25.56 -8.40 -14.37
C ASN A 400 -26.05 -7.65 -13.12
N PRO A 401 -25.71 -6.35 -12.94
CA PRO A 401 -26.18 -5.55 -11.81
C PRO A 401 -27.70 -5.46 -11.65
N THR A 402 -28.50 -5.71 -12.69
CA THR A 402 -29.97 -5.66 -12.57
C THR A 402 -30.55 -6.83 -11.77
N MET A 403 -29.77 -7.89 -11.52
CA MET A 403 -30.22 -9.06 -10.75
C MET A 403 -30.65 -8.73 -9.32
N HIS A 404 -30.12 -7.65 -8.76
CA HIS A 404 -30.32 -7.26 -7.37
C HIS A 404 -31.72 -6.67 -7.10
N ASN A 405 -32.39 -6.12 -8.13
CA ASN A 405 -33.72 -5.51 -8.03
C ASN A 405 -33.85 -4.55 -6.81
N TYR A 406 -32.87 -3.67 -6.63
CA TYR A 406 -32.90 -2.67 -5.55
C TYR A 406 -34.02 -1.66 -5.78
N ASP A 407 -34.81 -1.38 -4.73
CA ASP A 407 -35.91 -0.42 -4.72
C ASP A 407 -35.93 0.38 -3.40
N GLU A 408 -36.89 1.29 -3.20
CA GLU A 408 -36.95 2.13 -2.00
C GLU A 408 -36.98 1.33 -0.68
N ASN A 409 -37.51 0.10 -0.68
CA ASN A 409 -37.63 -0.77 0.48
C ASN A 409 -36.53 -1.85 0.54
N ASN A 410 -35.85 -2.10 -0.58
CA ASN A 410 -34.82 -3.12 -0.74
C ASN A 410 -33.50 -2.46 -1.16
N GLN A 411 -32.89 -1.71 -0.24
CA GLN A 411 -31.58 -1.10 -0.46
C GLN A 411 -30.47 -1.98 0.13
N PRO A 412 -29.30 -2.05 -0.53
CA PRO A 412 -28.18 -2.80 0.01
C PRO A 412 -27.60 -2.10 1.25
N LYS A 413 -27.08 -2.90 2.16
CA LYS A 413 -26.32 -2.44 3.33
C LYS A 413 -25.07 -3.29 3.49
N TRP A 414 -24.10 -2.77 4.24
CA TRP A 414 -22.93 -3.57 4.59
C TRP A 414 -23.32 -4.61 5.62
N GLN A 415 -23.06 -5.87 5.30
CA GLN A 415 -23.37 -7.00 6.18
C GLN A 415 -22.11 -7.82 6.41
N ASN A 416 -21.82 -8.07 7.68
CA ASN A 416 -20.75 -8.96 8.11
C ASN A 416 -21.22 -10.42 7.96
N VAL A 417 -20.61 -11.16 7.03
CA VAL A 417 -20.93 -12.58 6.78
C VAL A 417 -20.08 -13.54 7.64
N GLY A 418 -19.26 -12.99 8.54
CA GLY A 418 -18.37 -13.72 9.44
C GLY A 418 -16.90 -13.39 9.17
N LYS A 419 -16.04 -13.64 10.16
CA LYS A 419 -14.56 -13.52 10.02
C LYS A 419 -14.07 -12.20 9.38
N LYS A 420 -14.72 -11.07 9.71
CA LYS A 420 -14.40 -9.73 9.19
C LYS A 420 -14.60 -9.60 7.66
N HIS A 421 -15.45 -10.44 7.07
CA HIS A 421 -15.85 -10.39 5.67
C HIS A 421 -17.16 -9.62 5.54
N PHE A 422 -17.13 -8.53 4.78
CA PHE A 422 -18.26 -7.64 4.55
C PHE A 422 -18.71 -7.67 3.09
N VAL A 423 -20.01 -7.73 2.89
CA VAL A 423 -20.65 -7.76 1.57
C VAL A 423 -21.71 -6.67 1.54
N LEU A 424 -21.75 -5.91 0.44
CA LEU A 424 -22.81 -4.94 0.17
C LEU A 424 -23.98 -5.67 -0.48
N ALA A 425 -25.03 -5.93 0.29
CA ALA A 425 -26.20 -6.67 -0.16
C ALA A 425 -27.42 -6.33 0.70
N SER A 426 -28.62 -6.59 0.17
CA SER A 426 -29.87 -6.57 0.92
C SER A 426 -30.00 -7.78 1.86
N ASP A 427 -30.92 -7.72 2.82
CA ASP A 427 -31.18 -8.85 3.74
C ASP A 427 -31.58 -10.12 2.98
N LYS A 428 -32.44 -9.98 1.96
CA LYS A 428 -32.93 -11.08 1.13
C LYS A 428 -31.79 -11.77 0.36
N GLU A 429 -30.83 -10.99 -0.13
CA GLU A 429 -29.69 -11.52 -0.89
C GLU A 429 -28.72 -12.30 -0.01
N ILE A 430 -28.41 -11.80 1.19
CA ILE A 430 -27.53 -12.53 2.12
C ILE A 430 -28.13 -13.88 2.51
N GLU A 431 -29.44 -13.96 2.76
CA GLU A 431 -30.11 -15.24 3.02
C GLU A 431 -29.94 -16.21 1.84
N ASN A 432 -30.10 -15.72 0.61
CA ASN A 432 -29.92 -16.53 -0.60
C ASN A 432 -28.46 -16.97 -0.77
N TYR A 433 -27.49 -16.07 -0.57
CA TYR A 433 -26.07 -16.39 -0.69
C TYR A 433 -25.66 -17.46 0.33
N LYS A 434 -26.17 -17.38 1.57
CA LYS A 434 -25.95 -18.40 2.61
C LYS A 434 -26.60 -19.74 2.28
N LYS A 435 -27.82 -19.75 1.73
CA LYS A 435 -28.51 -20.99 1.30
C LYS A 435 -27.76 -21.73 0.19
N ILE A 436 -27.32 -21.02 -0.85
CA ILE A 436 -26.56 -21.61 -1.96
C ILE A 436 -25.29 -22.29 -1.43
N LYS A 437 -24.61 -21.66 -0.47
CA LYS A 437 -23.39 -22.19 0.15
C LYS A 437 -23.61 -23.44 1.02
N SER A 438 -24.79 -23.60 1.61
CA SER A 438 -25.11 -24.82 2.39
C SER A 438 -25.39 -26.05 1.52
N LEU A 439 -25.54 -25.87 0.20
CA LEU A 439 -25.87 -26.90 -0.78
C LEU A 439 -24.70 -27.28 -1.69
N SER A 440 -23.64 -26.49 -1.69
CA SER A 440 -22.36 -26.69 -2.39
C SER A 440 -21.31 -27.24 -1.43
#